data_AF-A0A3C0NWH7-F1
#
_entry.id   AF-A0A3C0NWH7-F1
#
_cell.length_a   1.000
_cell.length_b   1.000
_cell.length_c   1.000
_cell.angle_alpha   90.00
_cell.angle_beta   90.00
_cell.angle_gamma   90.00
#
_symmetry.space_group_name_H-M   'P 1'
#
loop_
_entity.id
_entity.type
_entity.pdbx_description
1 polymer ?
#
loop_
_entity_poly.entity_id
_entity_poly.type
_entity_poly.pdbx_seq_one_letter_code
_entity_poly.pdbx_strand_id
1 'polypeptide(L)'
;MARTYTVKMKQDAFPLRVALQAAIKALGYPLTLEDDYVPFASSGYLPCTLDGEDAGLIIRFIGSEDITNQNASISLQWSGDAREKATVMIVATALAASFEATVLDETNVELTFAELAARTKKVLASISEFI
;
A
#
# COMPACT_ATOMS: atom_id res chain seq x y z
N MET A 1 15.97 4.75 -8.57
CA MET A 1 14.90 5.77 -8.52
C MET A 1 13.83 5.26 -7.57
N ALA A 2 13.49 6.03 -6.54
CA ALA A 2 12.41 5.67 -5.63
C ALA A 2 11.10 5.65 -6.42
N ARG A 3 10.47 4.49 -6.49
CA ARG A 3 9.19 4.35 -7.19
C ARG A 3 8.08 4.63 -6.18
N THR A 4 7.00 5.25 -6.64
CA THR A 4 5.92 5.74 -5.77
C THR A 4 4.58 5.40 -6.37
N TYR A 5 3.69 4.83 -5.56
CA TYR A 5 2.28 4.67 -5.86
C TYR A 5 1.46 5.68 -5.09
N THR A 6 0.49 6.31 -5.75
CA THR A 6 -0.40 7.27 -5.12
C THR A 6 -1.79 6.67 -5.06
N VAL A 7 -2.29 6.38 -3.87
CA VAL A 7 -3.64 5.85 -3.68
C VAL A 7 -4.56 7.00 -3.30
N LYS A 8 -5.64 7.21 -4.04
CA LYS A 8 -6.67 8.22 -3.80
C LYS A 8 -7.92 7.55 -3.27
N MET A 9 -8.44 8.05 -2.15
CA MET A 9 -9.72 7.63 -1.59
C MET A 9 -10.31 8.74 -0.72
N LYS A 10 -11.54 8.57 -0.26
CA LYS A 10 -12.14 9.50 0.70
C LYS A 10 -11.34 9.48 2.01
N GLN A 11 -11.10 10.65 2.60
CA GLN A 11 -10.39 10.79 3.88
C GLN A 11 -11.00 9.91 4.98
N ASP A 12 -12.33 9.85 5.05
CA ASP A 12 -13.08 9.05 6.02
C ASP A 12 -13.06 7.54 5.72
N ALA A 13 -12.73 7.16 4.48
CA ALA A 13 -12.64 5.76 4.05
C ALA A 13 -11.26 5.14 4.29
N PHE A 14 -10.28 5.90 4.81
CA PHE A 14 -8.97 5.36 5.12
C PHE A 14 -9.05 4.32 6.23
N PRO A 15 -8.65 3.06 5.98
CA PRO A 15 -8.71 2.04 7.01
C PRO A 15 -7.71 2.30 8.13
N LEU A 16 -8.11 1.96 9.35
CA LEU A 16 -7.18 1.74 10.44
C LEU A 16 -6.35 0.49 10.19
N ARG A 17 -5.20 0.36 10.87
CA ARG A 17 -4.31 -0.81 10.77
C ARG A 17 -5.06 -2.14 10.82
N VAL A 18 -5.99 -2.28 11.78
CA VAL A 18 -6.74 -3.53 11.98
C VAL A 18 -7.57 -3.89 10.74
N ALA A 19 -8.23 -2.92 10.12
CA ALA A 19 -9.02 -3.13 8.93
C ALA A 19 -8.13 -3.42 7.70
N LEU A 20 -7.01 -2.70 7.56
CA LEU A 20 -6.04 -2.94 6.49
C LEU A 20 -5.39 -4.32 6.62
N GLN A 21 -4.99 -4.72 7.83
CA GLN A 21 -4.43 -6.03 8.11
C GLN A 21 -5.43 -7.15 7.84
N ALA A 22 -6.72 -6.94 8.16
CA ALA A 22 -7.79 -7.87 7.85
C ALA A 22 -7.96 -8.03 6.32
N ALA A 23 -7.94 -6.93 5.56
CA ALA A 23 -8.02 -6.96 4.10
C ALA A 23 -6.82 -7.68 3.47
N ILE A 24 -5.61 -7.42 3.96
CA ILE A 24 -4.38 -8.11 3.52
C ILE A 24 -4.48 -9.62 3.77
N LYS A 25 -4.91 -10.02 4.97
CA LYS A 25 -5.13 -11.44 5.33
C LYS A 25 -6.24 -12.07 4.48
N ALA A 26 -7.31 -11.35 4.20
CA ALA A 26 -8.41 -11.83 3.37
C ALA A 26 -7.96 -12.09 1.92
N LEU A 27 -6.99 -11.32 1.42
CA LEU A 27 -6.36 -11.55 0.13
C LEU A 27 -5.33 -12.69 0.14
N GLY A 28 -5.02 -13.26 1.31
CA GLY A 28 -4.08 -14.37 1.46
C GLY A 28 -2.61 -13.96 1.37
N TYR A 29 -2.28 -12.69 1.56
CA TYR A 29 -0.90 -12.22 1.53
C TYR A 29 -0.23 -12.36 2.90
N PRO A 30 1.02 -12.86 2.98
CA PRO A 30 1.76 -13.03 4.24
C PRO A 30 2.39 -11.72 4.73
N LEU A 31 1.66 -10.60 4.67
CA LEU A 31 2.15 -9.29 5.12
C LEU A 31 1.53 -8.92 6.47
N THR A 32 2.37 -8.47 7.40
CA THR A 32 1.98 -7.95 8.72
C THR A 32 2.47 -6.51 8.86
N LEU A 33 1.55 -5.61 9.22
CA LEU A 33 1.85 -4.21 9.50
C LEU A 33 2.14 -4.01 10.99
N GLU A 34 3.23 -3.32 11.32
CA GLU A 34 3.56 -2.97 12.70
C GLU A 34 2.57 -1.93 13.29
N ASP A 35 2.55 -1.80 14.62
CA ASP A 35 1.54 -1.03 15.37
C ASP A 35 1.55 0.49 15.10
N ASP A 36 2.61 1.00 14.46
CA ASP A 36 2.81 2.43 14.21
C ASP A 36 1.97 2.98 13.05
N TYR A 37 1.12 2.17 12.39
CA TYR A 37 0.26 2.64 11.31
C TYR A 37 -0.97 3.38 11.82
N VAL A 38 -0.94 4.71 11.72
CA VAL A 38 -2.06 5.60 12.02
C VAL A 38 -2.33 6.49 10.81
N PRO A 39 -3.52 6.44 10.19
CA PRO A 39 -3.84 7.29 9.05
C PRO A 39 -3.75 8.77 9.45
N PHE A 40 -3.11 9.58 8.61
CA PHE A 40 -2.84 11.02 8.81
C PHE A 40 -1.91 11.41 9.96
N ALA A 41 -1.61 10.53 10.91
CA ALA A 41 -0.62 10.80 11.96
C ALA A 41 0.75 10.18 11.63
N SER A 42 0.78 9.03 10.96
CA SER A 42 2.02 8.36 10.57
C SER A 42 2.49 8.88 9.22
N SER A 43 3.70 9.44 9.17
CA SER A 43 4.34 9.87 7.94
C SER A 43 5.82 9.53 7.99
N GLY A 44 6.35 9.00 6.89
CA GLY A 44 7.72 8.51 6.82
C GLY A 44 7.79 7.00 6.67
N TYR A 45 8.82 6.38 7.25
CA TYR A 45 9.08 4.96 7.12
C TYR A 45 8.20 4.14 8.06
N LEU A 46 7.41 3.24 7.50
CA LEU A 46 6.57 2.30 8.23
C LEU A 46 7.22 0.90 8.15
N PRO A 47 7.74 0.37 9.27
CA PRO A 47 8.26 -0.99 9.32
C PRO A 47 7.10 -2.00 9.19
N CYS A 48 7.36 -3.10 8.50
CA CYS A 48 6.41 -4.16 8.20
C CYS A 48 7.13 -5.52 8.22
N THR A 49 6.39 -6.60 8.38
CA THR A 49 6.94 -7.96 8.26
C THR A 49 6.29 -8.69 7.11
N LEU A 50 7.06 -9.05 6.09
CA LEU A 50 6.60 -9.83 4.95
C LEU A 50 7.16 -11.26 5.06
N ASP A 51 6.28 -12.23 5.24
CA ASP A 51 6.63 -13.66 5.35
C ASP A 51 7.66 -13.99 6.46
N GLY A 52 7.63 -13.20 7.54
CA GLY A 52 8.60 -13.33 8.65
C GLY A 52 9.91 -12.59 8.42
N GLU A 53 10.10 -11.95 7.27
CA GLU A 53 11.24 -11.08 6.99
C GLU A 53 10.91 -9.61 7.27
N ASP A 54 11.91 -8.88 7.75
CA ASP A 54 11.83 -7.43 7.94
C ASP A 54 11.71 -6.71 6.60
N ALA A 55 10.72 -5.83 6.52
CA ALA A 55 10.41 -5.01 5.37
C ALA A 55 9.96 -3.62 5.83
N GLY A 56 9.80 -2.71 4.89
CA GLY A 56 9.17 -1.43 5.19
C GLY A 56 8.67 -0.74 3.94
N LEU A 57 7.92 0.32 4.16
CA LEU A 57 7.52 1.22 3.09
C LEU A 57 7.44 2.64 3.61
N ILE A 58 7.66 3.60 2.72
CA ILE A 58 7.51 5.00 3.07
C ILE A 58 6.08 5.42 2.73
N ILE A 59 5.34 5.88 3.74
CA ILE A 59 3.99 6.41 3.58
C ILE A 59 3.97 7.91 3.78
N ARG A 60 3.21 8.61 2.93
CA ARG A 60 2.92 10.03 3.10
C ARG A 60 1.45 10.28 2.79
N PHE A 61 0.68 10.63 3.81
CA PHE A 61 -0.69 11.09 3.64
C PHE A 61 -0.70 12.55 3.19
N ILE A 62 -1.55 12.83 2.22
CA ILE A 62 -1.84 14.14 1.67
C ILE A 62 -3.36 14.31 1.84
N GLY A 63 -3.75 15.07 2.86
CA GLY A 63 -5.16 15.39 3.10
C GLY A 63 -5.75 16.22 1.97
N SER A 64 -7.07 16.21 1.82
CA SER A 64 -7.71 17.15 0.90
C SER A 64 -7.76 18.52 1.56
N GLU A 65 -7.11 19.52 0.98
CA GLU A 65 -7.33 20.92 1.36
C GLU A 65 -8.74 21.40 0.93
N ASP A 66 -9.39 20.64 0.04
CA ASP A 66 -10.66 20.98 -0.56
C ASP A 66 -11.85 20.38 0.21
N ILE A 67 -12.53 21.25 0.96
CA ILE A 67 -13.72 20.95 1.80
C ILE A 67 -14.84 20.29 0.99
N THR A 68 -14.89 20.54 -0.33
CA THR A 68 -15.96 20.03 -1.19
C THR A 68 -15.71 18.63 -1.70
N ASN A 69 -14.45 18.19 -1.76
CA ASN A 69 -14.08 16.98 -2.49
C ASN A 69 -13.41 15.89 -1.65
N GLN A 70 -13.15 16.09 -0.34
CA GLN A 70 -12.78 15.09 0.70
C GLN A 70 -11.88 13.90 0.28
N ASN A 71 -11.16 14.02 -0.84
CA ASN A 71 -10.40 12.97 -1.46
C ASN A 71 -8.97 13.17 -1.00
N ALA A 72 -8.59 12.39 -0.01
CA ALA A 72 -7.21 12.34 0.44
C ALA A 72 -6.43 11.35 -0.43
N SER A 73 -5.12 11.52 -0.45
CA SER A 73 -4.22 10.62 -1.14
C SER A 73 -3.10 10.17 -0.23
N ILE A 74 -2.63 8.94 -0.42
CA ILE A 74 -1.47 8.39 0.26
C ILE A 74 -0.43 8.03 -0.78
N SER A 75 0.76 8.59 -0.64
CA SER A 75 1.92 8.18 -1.42
C SER A 75 2.64 7.04 -0.69
N LEU A 76 2.77 5.91 -1.37
CA LEU A 76 3.49 4.71 -0.94
C LEU A 76 4.78 4.63 -1.76
N GLN A 77 5.94 4.74 -1.12
CA GLN A 77 7.24 4.69 -1.79
C GLN A 77 8.06 3.51 -1.28
N TRP A 78 8.92 2.99 -2.15
CA TRP A 78 9.91 1.97 -1.81
C TRP A 78 11.28 2.33 -2.40
N SER A 79 12.34 1.90 -1.72
CA SER A 79 13.71 2.30 -2.03
C SER A 79 14.38 1.45 -3.12
N GLY A 80 13.78 0.29 -3.45
CA GLY A 80 14.24 -0.59 -4.51
C GLY A 80 14.22 -2.06 -4.12
N ASP A 81 14.15 -2.36 -2.82
CA ASP A 81 14.01 -3.70 -2.28
C ASP A 81 12.75 -4.40 -2.80
N ALA A 82 12.92 -5.66 -3.22
CA ALA A 82 11.81 -6.46 -3.71
C ALA A 82 10.73 -6.65 -2.64
N ARG A 83 11.14 -6.82 -1.38
CA ARG A 83 10.26 -6.95 -0.21
C ARG A 83 9.45 -5.69 0.07
N GLU A 84 10.11 -4.52 0.06
CA GLU A 84 9.42 -3.24 0.18
C GLU A 84 8.43 -3.02 -0.97
N LYS A 85 8.84 -3.36 -2.20
CA LYS A 85 7.98 -3.30 -3.38
C LYS A 85 6.76 -4.20 -3.25
N ALA A 86 6.93 -5.45 -2.81
CA ALA A 86 5.82 -6.36 -2.55
C ALA A 86 4.89 -5.79 -1.47
N THR A 87 5.46 -5.25 -0.40
CA THR A 87 4.69 -4.63 0.68
C THR A 87 3.83 -3.47 0.17
N VAL A 88 4.41 -2.52 -0.56
CA VAL A 88 3.68 -1.41 -1.19
C VAL A 88 2.57 -1.91 -2.11
N MET A 89 2.86 -2.93 -2.93
CA MET A 89 1.89 -3.51 -3.87
C MET A 89 0.74 -4.23 -3.16
N ILE A 90 1.02 -4.98 -2.09
CA ILE A 90 0.01 -5.65 -1.27
C ILE A 90 -0.90 -4.62 -0.61
N VAL A 91 -0.33 -3.58 0.01
CA VAL A 91 -1.10 -2.50 0.64
C VAL A 91 -1.98 -1.79 -0.39
N ALA A 92 -1.42 -1.42 -1.55
CA ALA A 92 -2.19 -0.80 -2.63
C ALA A 92 -3.33 -1.71 -3.13
N THR A 93 -3.06 -3.00 -3.28
CA THR A 93 -4.05 -4.00 -3.72
C THR A 93 -5.15 -4.19 -2.68
N ALA A 94 -4.81 -4.23 -1.39
CA ALA A 94 -5.76 -4.35 -0.29
C ALA A 94 -6.68 -3.12 -0.20
N LEU A 95 -6.12 -1.93 -0.37
CA LEU A 95 -6.87 -0.68 -0.42
C LEU A 95 -7.82 -0.65 -1.63
N ALA A 96 -7.35 -1.04 -2.81
CA ALA A 96 -8.18 -1.10 -4.01
C ALA A 96 -9.32 -2.13 -3.90
N ALA A 97 -9.04 -3.30 -3.31
CA ALA A 97 -10.01 -4.38 -3.21
C ALA A 97 -11.09 -4.17 -2.14
N SER A 98 -10.69 -3.70 -0.95
CA SER A 98 -11.60 -3.61 0.21
C SER A 98 -12.19 -2.22 0.43
N PHE A 99 -11.56 -1.18 -0.11
CA PHE A 99 -11.92 0.22 0.16
C PHE A 99 -12.18 1.03 -1.11
N GLU A 100 -12.35 0.36 -2.26
CA GLU A 100 -12.62 0.96 -3.58
C GLU A 100 -11.64 2.09 -3.93
N ALA A 101 -10.40 1.96 -3.48
CA ALA A 101 -9.39 3.00 -3.64
C ALA A 101 -8.80 3.02 -5.05
N THR A 102 -8.64 4.22 -5.60
CA THR A 102 -7.99 4.42 -6.90
C THR A 102 -6.48 4.45 -6.70
N VAL A 103 -5.76 3.50 -7.27
CA VAL A 103 -4.28 3.47 -7.22
C VAL A 103 -3.72 4.05 -8.50
N LEU A 104 -2.79 4.98 -8.37
CA LEU A 104 -2.03 5.60 -9.46
C LEU A 104 -0.58 5.12 -9.39
N ASP A 105 -0.04 4.74 -10.54
CA ASP A 105 1.37 4.40 -10.71
C ASP A 105 2.27 5.67 -10.66
N GLU A 106 3.59 5.52 -10.78
CA GLU A 106 4.53 6.66 -10.80
C GLU A 106 4.30 7.60 -11.99
N THR A 107 3.65 7.09 -13.03
CA THR A 107 3.23 7.81 -14.24
C THR A 107 1.87 8.51 -14.11
N ASN A 108 1.25 8.52 -12.93
CA ASN A 108 -0.14 8.97 -12.72
C ASN A 108 -1.18 8.21 -13.56
N VAL A 109 -0.87 6.97 -13.96
CA VAL A 109 -1.83 6.09 -14.64
C VAL A 109 -2.60 5.30 -13.59
N GLU A 110 -3.93 5.34 -13.68
CA GLU A 110 -4.82 4.54 -12.82
C GLU A 110 -4.61 3.06 -13.11
N LEU A 111 -4.24 2.30 -12.07
CA LEU A 111 -4.08 0.86 -12.13
C LEU A 111 -5.34 0.18 -11.63
N THR A 112 -5.85 -0.74 -12.42
CA THR A 112 -6.97 -1.57 -11.99
C THR A 112 -6.53 -2.61 -10.96
N PHE A 113 -7.46 -3.06 -10.11
CA PHE A 113 -7.19 -4.15 -9.16
C PHE A 113 -6.59 -5.39 -9.85
N ALA A 114 -7.06 -5.74 -11.05
CA ALA A 114 -6.55 -6.89 -11.80
C ALA A 114 -5.05 -6.73 -12.14
N GLU A 115 -4.64 -5.54 -12.57
CA GLU A 115 -3.25 -5.24 -12.86
C GLU A 115 -2.39 -5.22 -11.60
N LEU A 116 -2.89 -4.63 -10.51
CA LEU A 116 -2.21 -4.61 -9.22
C LEU A 116 -2.02 -6.02 -8.66
N ALA A 117 -3.07 -6.84 -8.67
CA ALA A 117 -3.01 -8.22 -8.21
C ALA A 117 -2.02 -9.05 -9.05
N ALA A 118 -2.04 -8.89 -10.38
CA ALA A 118 -1.09 -9.56 -11.27
C ALA A 118 0.36 -9.13 -11.00
N ARG A 119 0.60 -7.83 -10.81
CA ARG A 119 1.93 -7.28 -10.47
C ARG A 119 2.40 -7.76 -9.10
N THR A 120 1.52 -7.73 -8.10
CA THR A 120 1.79 -8.19 -6.73
C THR A 120 2.22 -9.65 -6.74
N LYS A 121 1.45 -10.51 -7.43
CA LYS A 121 1.77 -11.93 -7.56
C LYS A 121 3.11 -12.17 -8.27
N LYS A 122 3.42 -11.38 -9.30
CA LYS A 122 4.70 -11.47 -10.02
C LYS A 122 5.88 -11.07 -9.14
N VAL A 123 5.73 -10.02 -8.32
CA VAL A 123 6.79 -9.60 -7.38
C VAL A 123 6.96 -10.63 -6.27
N LEU A 124 5.87 -11.14 -5.69
CA LEU A 124 5.94 -12.20 -4.68
C LEU A 124 6.59 -13.47 -5.22
N ALA A 125 6.23 -13.91 -6.44
CA ALA A 125 6.89 -15.04 -7.09
C ALA A 125 8.41 -14.80 -7.24
N SER A 126 8.79 -13.59 -7.65
CA SER A 126 10.19 -13.22 -7.78
C SER A 126 10.94 -13.13 -6.45
N ILE A 127 10.25 -12.94 -5.32
CA ILE A 127 10.87 -12.99 -3.99
C ILE A 127 11.02 -14.45 -3.56
N SER A 128 9.97 -15.27 -3.75
CA SER A 128 10.00 -16.69 -3.41
C SER A 128 10.99 -17.52 -4.24
N GLU A 129 11.35 -17.08 -5.45
CA GLU A 129 12.40 -17.73 -6.26
C GLU A 129 13.82 -17.42 -5.76
N PHE A 130 13.99 -16.43 -4.88
CA PHE A 130 15.28 -16.00 -4.34
C PHE A 130 15.57 -16.52 -2.93
N ILE A 131 14.61 -17.18 -2.28
CA ILE A 131 14.73 -17.82 -0.96
C ILE A 131 14.84 -19.33 -1.15
#